data_AF-E1YHC9-F1
#
_entry.id   AF-E1YHC9-F1
#
_cell.length_a   1.000
_cell.length_b   1.000
_cell.length_c   1.000
_cell.angle_alpha   90.00
_cell.angle_beta   90.00
_cell.angle_gamma   90.00
#
_symmetry.space_group_name_H-M   'P 1'
#
loop_
_entity.id
_entity.type
_entity.pdbx_description
1 polymer ?
#
loop_
_entity_poly.entity_id
_entity_poly.type
_entity_poly.pdbx_seq_one_letter_code
_entity_poly.pdbx_strand_id
1 'polypeptide(L)'
;MSSTKDFIRNTALSFKNLIAFFANLNKGSYETELKAFYKTINNQEVANPEVTKGAVSKARKKLKPPAFIELNEKTVQEYERQAPLKTWYGMRPVGVDGSTVTVPDETEIKEHFGVWEGRHGDPCPKARISQMFDVLTVVSG
;
A
#
# COMPACT_ATOMS: atom_id res chain seq x y z
N MET A 1 11.69 -12.58 -8.96
CA MET A 1 12.09 -13.26 -7.70
C MET A 1 13.01 -12.35 -6.91
N SER A 2 12.82 -12.30 -5.58
CA SER A 2 13.62 -11.52 -4.64
C SER A 2 14.82 -12.35 -4.14
N SER A 3 15.98 -11.73 -3.99
CA SER A 3 17.25 -12.32 -3.57
C SER A 3 17.76 -11.69 -2.27
N THR A 4 18.61 -12.41 -1.53
CA THR A 4 19.32 -11.89 -0.35
C THR A 4 20.23 -10.70 -0.65
N LYS A 5 20.56 -10.47 -1.93
CA LYS A 5 21.34 -9.31 -2.40
C LYS A 5 20.47 -8.10 -2.78
N ASP A 6 19.15 -8.21 -2.73
CA ASP A 6 18.27 -7.08 -3.02
C ASP A 6 18.28 -6.08 -1.85
N PHE A 7 18.20 -4.78 -2.18
CA PHE A 7 18.13 -3.67 -1.22
C PHE A 7 19.32 -3.48 -0.26
N ILE A 8 20.43 -4.21 -0.44
CA ILE A 8 21.65 -4.05 0.38
C ILE A 8 22.44 -2.77 0.07
N ARG A 9 22.23 -2.18 -1.11
CA ARG A 9 22.96 -0.99 -1.56
C ARG A 9 22.17 0.28 -1.22
N ASN A 10 22.89 1.32 -0.81
CA ASN A 10 22.31 2.65 -0.69
C ASN A 10 22.09 3.25 -2.09
N THR A 11 20.86 3.18 -2.56
CA THR A 11 20.42 3.72 -3.86
C THR A 11 19.15 4.52 -3.66
N ALA A 12 18.79 5.39 -4.61
CA ALA A 12 17.53 6.12 -4.57
C ALA A 12 16.33 5.17 -4.32
N LEU A 13 16.30 4.01 -4.98
CA LEU A 13 15.29 2.95 -4.78
C LEU A 13 15.64 1.98 -3.64
N SER A 14 16.02 2.51 -2.48
CA SER A 14 16.19 1.71 -1.26
C SER A 14 14.87 1.08 -0.81
N PHE A 15 14.94 0.04 0.03
CA PHE A 15 13.75 -0.59 0.61
C PHE A 15 12.84 0.43 1.30
N LYS A 16 13.42 1.30 2.14
CA LYS A 16 12.71 2.37 2.85
C LYS A 16 12.00 3.32 1.87
N ASN A 17 12.71 3.79 0.85
CA ASN A 17 12.16 4.76 -0.10
C ASN A 17 11.03 4.15 -0.94
N LEU A 18 11.14 2.88 -1.34
CA LEU A 18 10.06 2.18 -2.05
C LEU A 18 8.82 1.98 -1.17
N ILE A 19 9.00 1.53 0.07
CA ILE A 19 7.90 1.38 1.02
C ILE A 19 7.21 2.73 1.23
N ALA A 20 7.97 3.79 1.52
CA ALA A 20 7.42 5.13 1.70
C ALA A 20 6.70 5.64 0.44
N PHE A 21 7.29 5.43 -0.74
CA PHE A 21 6.68 5.83 -2.00
C PHE A 21 5.35 5.12 -2.25
N PHE A 22 5.24 3.82 -1.99
CA PHE A 22 3.98 3.09 -2.16
C PHE A 22 2.95 3.37 -1.05
N ALA A 23 3.40 3.67 0.16
CA ALA A 23 2.52 4.07 1.27
C ALA A 23 1.90 5.46 1.07
N ASN A 24 2.46 6.30 0.19
CA ASN A 24 2.02 7.67 -0.04
C ASN A 24 0.70 7.81 -0.86
N LEU A 25 0.04 6.70 -1.21
CA LEU A 25 -1.24 6.69 -1.95
C LEU A 25 -1.22 7.55 -3.23
N ASN A 26 -0.14 7.43 -4.00
CA ASN A 26 0.09 8.20 -5.23
C ASN A 26 -1.13 8.15 -6.17
N LYS A 27 -1.61 9.31 -6.62
CA LYS A 27 -2.85 9.47 -7.42
C LYS A 27 -2.58 9.89 -8.86
N GLY A 28 -1.37 10.35 -9.14
CA GLY A 28 -0.92 10.81 -10.45
C GLY A 28 -0.05 9.80 -11.20
N SER A 29 0.53 10.27 -12.31
CA SER A 29 1.49 9.47 -13.06
C SER A 29 2.73 9.16 -12.21
N TYR A 30 3.34 7.98 -12.41
CA TYR A 30 4.58 7.64 -11.70
C TYR A 30 5.67 8.70 -11.89
N GLU A 31 5.71 9.43 -13.02
CA GLU A 31 6.72 10.48 -13.18
C GLU A 31 6.54 11.63 -12.20
N THR A 32 5.31 12.13 -12.15
CA THR A 32 4.94 13.29 -11.35
C THR A 32 5.12 12.96 -9.88
N GLU A 33 4.67 11.77 -9.49
CA GLU A 33 4.74 11.28 -8.12
C GLU A 33 6.17 11.02 -7.68
N LEU A 34 7.03 10.46 -8.54
CA LEU A 34 8.45 10.26 -8.22
C LEU A 34 9.17 11.60 -8.07
N LYS A 35 8.94 12.54 -8.99
CA LYS A 35 9.48 13.90 -8.90
C LYS A 35 9.09 14.58 -7.58
N ALA A 36 7.80 14.51 -7.22
CA ALA A 36 7.30 15.09 -5.97
C ALA A 36 7.87 14.38 -4.73
N PHE A 37 7.91 13.05 -4.74
CA PHE A 37 8.45 12.24 -3.64
C PHE A 37 9.92 12.58 -3.36
N TYR A 38 10.78 12.55 -4.38
CA TYR A 38 12.21 12.83 -4.20
C TYR A 38 12.49 14.29 -3.90
N LYS A 39 11.71 15.22 -4.44
CA LYS A 39 11.78 16.64 -4.03
C LYS A 39 11.62 16.76 -2.51
N THR A 40 10.60 16.09 -1.95
CA THR A 40 10.28 16.14 -0.52
C THR A 40 11.35 15.47 0.33
N ILE A 41 11.72 14.21 0.03
CA ILE A 41 12.64 13.45 0.89
C ILE A 41 14.09 13.94 0.82
N ASN A 42 14.47 14.61 -0.26
CA ASN A 42 15.80 15.21 -0.42
C ASN A 42 15.82 16.70 -0.08
N ASN A 43 14.69 17.29 0.34
CA ASN A 43 14.54 18.72 0.60
C ASN A 43 15.05 19.61 -0.56
N GLN A 44 14.70 19.26 -1.79
CA GLN A 44 15.11 19.98 -3.00
C GLN A 44 14.11 21.12 -3.32
N GLU A 45 14.62 22.27 -3.77
CA GLU A 45 13.76 23.37 -4.22
C GLU A 45 13.03 23.06 -5.54
N VAL A 46 13.68 22.28 -6.41
CA VAL A 46 13.18 21.89 -7.74
C VAL A 46 13.06 20.37 -7.81
N ALA A 47 11.97 19.88 -8.40
CA ALA A 47 11.75 18.46 -8.59
C ALA A 47 12.57 17.93 -9.78
N ASN A 48 13.61 17.15 -9.49
CA ASN A 48 14.44 16.51 -10.51
C ASN A 48 14.11 15.01 -10.66
N PRO A 49 14.26 14.44 -11.87
CA PRO A 49 14.05 13.02 -12.08
C PRO A 49 15.22 12.21 -11.48
N GLU A 50 15.09 11.82 -10.22
CA GLU A 50 16.07 10.94 -9.54
C GLU A 50 16.03 9.51 -10.05
N VAL A 51 14.85 9.03 -10.46
CA VAL A 51 14.62 7.64 -10.88
C VAL A 51 13.59 7.57 -12.01
N THR A 52 13.69 6.53 -12.83
CA THR A 52 12.76 6.31 -13.95
C THR A 52 11.60 5.39 -13.55
N LYS A 53 10.45 5.53 -14.24
CA LYS A 53 9.28 4.64 -14.08
C LYS A 53 9.68 3.16 -14.22
N GLY A 54 10.53 2.84 -15.20
CA GLY A 54 11.02 1.49 -15.44
C GLY A 54 11.90 0.94 -14.31
N ALA A 55 12.73 1.79 -13.68
CA ALA A 55 13.53 1.40 -12.54
C ALA A 55 12.65 1.07 -11.32
N VAL A 56 11.60 1.86 -11.07
CA VAL A 56 10.61 1.60 -10.01
C VAL A 56 9.86 0.29 -10.26
N SER A 57 9.38 0.04 -11.48
CA SER A 57 8.71 -1.22 -11.81
C SER A 57 9.62 -2.44 -11.60
N LYS A 58 10.91 -2.34 -11.96
CA LYS A 58 11.89 -3.40 -11.69
C LYS A 58 12.15 -3.60 -10.19
N ALA A 59 12.22 -2.52 -9.43
CA ALA A 59 12.43 -2.57 -7.98
C ALA A 59 11.20 -3.12 -7.24
N ARG A 60 9.98 -2.75 -7.66
CA ARG A 60 8.71 -3.27 -7.14
C ARG A 60 8.64 -4.80 -7.22
N LYS A 61 9.11 -5.41 -8.31
CA LYS A 61 9.16 -6.88 -8.48
C LYS A 61 10.05 -7.60 -7.44
N LYS A 62 10.94 -6.88 -6.77
CA LYS A 62 11.82 -7.40 -5.71
C LYS A 62 11.23 -7.21 -4.33
N LEU A 63 10.24 -6.33 -4.18
CA LEU A 63 9.56 -6.04 -2.94
C LEU A 63 8.45 -7.08 -2.71
N LYS A 64 8.55 -7.84 -1.61
CA LYS A 64 7.57 -8.89 -1.31
C LYS A 64 6.36 -8.31 -0.55
N PRO A 65 5.12 -8.79 -0.79
CA PRO A 65 3.92 -8.35 -0.07
C PRO A 65 4.01 -8.41 1.48
N PRO A 66 4.66 -9.41 2.10
CA PRO A 66 4.83 -9.46 3.56
C PRO A 66 5.46 -8.21 4.17
N ALA A 67 6.28 -7.46 3.43
CA ALA A 67 6.85 -6.21 3.92
C ALA A 67 5.77 -5.19 4.35
N PHE A 68 4.64 -5.13 3.64
CA PHE A 68 3.52 -4.25 4.01
C PHE A 68 2.66 -4.82 5.13
N ILE A 69 2.50 -6.15 5.18
CA ILE A 69 1.75 -6.85 6.25
C ILE A 69 2.47 -6.63 7.58
N GLU A 70 3.77 -6.94 7.63
CA GLU A 70 4.60 -6.79 8.83
C GLU A 70 4.68 -5.32 9.28
N LEU A 71 4.76 -4.38 8.34
CA LEU A 71 4.75 -2.95 8.65
C LEU A 71 3.42 -2.51 9.27
N ASN A 72 2.30 -2.97 8.71
CA ASN A 72 0.97 -2.67 9.24
C ASN A 72 0.78 -3.28 10.63
N GLU A 73 1.15 -4.55 10.83
CA GLU A 73 1.10 -5.22 12.14
C GLU A 73 1.90 -4.46 13.20
N LYS A 74 3.13 -4.05 12.89
CA LYS A 74 3.95 -3.24 13.80
C LYS A 74 3.32 -1.89 14.10
N THR A 75 2.71 -1.26 13.11
CA THR A 75 2.03 0.05 13.28
C THR A 75 0.82 -0.09 14.21
N VAL A 76 0.00 -1.13 14.03
CA VAL A 76 -1.15 -1.43 14.90
C VAL A 76 -0.70 -1.74 16.32
N GLN A 77 0.32 -2.60 16.49
CA GLN A 77 0.87 -2.95 17.81
C GLN A 77 1.40 -1.71 18.54
N GLU A 78 2.11 -0.84 17.82
CA GLU A 78 2.64 0.40 18.39
C GLU A 78 1.52 1.34 18.82
N TYR A 79 0.47 1.47 17.99
CA TYR A 79 -0.72 2.25 18.33
C TYR A 79 -1.42 1.71 19.57
N GLU A 80 -1.68 0.40 19.64
CA GLU A 80 -2.35 -0.23 20.80
C GLU A 80 -1.51 -0.14 22.08
N ARG A 81 -0.18 -0.05 21.99
CA ARG A 81 0.70 0.20 23.14
C ARG A 81 0.57 1.62 23.69
N GLN A 82 0.39 2.61 22.81
CA GLN A 82 0.37 4.02 23.19
C GLN A 82 -1.04 4.54 23.52
N ALA A 83 -2.07 3.99 22.89
CA ALA A 83 -3.45 4.44 22.99
C ALA A 83 -4.29 3.45 23.82
N PRO A 84 -4.78 3.84 25.01
CA PRO A 84 -5.66 2.97 25.79
C PRO A 84 -6.95 2.68 25.02
N LEU A 85 -7.30 1.39 24.91
CA LEU A 85 -8.49 0.95 24.20
C LEU A 85 -9.76 1.48 24.89
N LYS A 86 -10.57 2.25 24.17
CA LYS A 86 -11.90 2.65 24.66
C LYS A 86 -12.84 1.46 24.53
N THR A 87 -13.55 1.17 25.61
CA THR A 87 -14.55 0.10 25.63
C THR A 87 -15.94 0.68 25.91
N TRP A 88 -16.95 0.02 25.37
CA TRP A 88 -18.36 0.29 25.67
C TRP A 88 -18.92 -0.94 26.37
N TYR A 89 -19.32 -0.78 27.64
CA TYR A 89 -19.70 -1.88 28.53
C TYR A 89 -18.69 -3.05 28.56
N GLY A 90 -17.39 -2.74 28.53
CA GLY A 90 -16.32 -3.75 28.53
C GLY A 90 -16.06 -4.42 27.18
N MET A 91 -16.76 -4.03 26.11
CA MET A 91 -16.55 -4.52 24.75
C MET A 91 -15.80 -3.50 23.89
N ARG A 92 -15.09 -3.97 22.86
CA ARG A 92 -14.51 -3.12 21.81
C ARG A 92 -15.49 -3.06 20.63
N PRO A 93 -16.32 -2.02 20.49
CA PRO A 93 -17.13 -1.89 19.29
C PRO A 93 -16.22 -1.55 18.10
N VAL A 94 -16.41 -2.28 17.01
CA VAL A 94 -15.66 -2.10 15.77
C VAL A 94 -16.64 -1.95 14.61
N GLY A 95 -16.36 -1.00 13.73
CA GLY A 95 -17.02 -0.86 12.44
C GLY A 95 -16.26 -1.67 11.41
N VAL A 96 -16.98 -2.39 10.56
CA VAL A 96 -16.39 -3.11 9.42
C VAL A 96 -17.03 -2.56 8.16
N ASP A 97 -16.19 -2.03 7.27
CA ASP A 97 -16.58 -1.66 5.93
C ASP A 97 -15.92 -2.59 4.91
N GLY A 98 -16.61 -2.83 3.81
CA GLY A 98 -16.20 -3.77 2.78
C GLY A 98 -16.46 -3.19 1.39
N SER A 99 -15.53 -3.40 0.49
CA SER A 99 -15.65 -2.96 -0.90
C SER A 99 -15.16 -4.04 -1.86
N THR A 100 -15.68 -4.01 -3.08
CA THR A 100 -15.21 -4.87 -4.17
C THR A 100 -14.56 -3.99 -5.23
N VAL A 101 -13.31 -4.28 -5.57
CA VAL A 101 -12.52 -3.48 -6.51
C VAL A 101 -12.18 -4.30 -7.75
N THR A 102 -12.16 -3.64 -8.91
CA THR A 102 -11.59 -4.23 -10.13
C THR A 102 -10.08 -4.30 -9.98
N VAL A 103 -9.50 -5.45 -10.30
CA VAL A 103 -8.06 -5.65 -10.39
C VAL A 103 -7.63 -5.81 -11.86
N PRO A 104 -6.34 -5.67 -12.20
CA PRO A 104 -5.89 -5.82 -13.58
C PRO A 104 -6.30 -7.16 -14.19
N ASP A 105 -6.65 -7.14 -15.47
CA ASP A 105 -7.02 -8.33 -16.21
C ASP A 105 -5.78 -9.08 -16.70
N GLU A 106 -5.23 -9.92 -15.84
CA GLU A 106 -4.07 -10.77 -16.11
C GLU A 106 -4.36 -12.21 -15.64
N THR A 107 -3.83 -13.21 -16.33
CA THR A 107 -4.09 -14.64 -16.02
C THR A 107 -3.82 -14.98 -14.56
N GLU A 108 -2.64 -14.62 -14.04
CA GLU A 108 -2.25 -14.90 -12.64
C GLU A 108 -3.21 -14.23 -11.63
N ILE A 109 -3.78 -13.07 -11.98
CA ILE A 109 -4.72 -12.33 -11.13
C ILE A 109 -6.09 -12.98 -11.15
N LYS A 110 -6.56 -13.42 -12.34
CA LYS A 110 -7.80 -14.18 -12.50
C LYS A 110 -7.75 -15.51 -11.74
N GLU A 111 -6.62 -16.21 -11.77
CA GLU A 111 -6.41 -17.44 -11.01
C GLU A 111 -6.46 -17.20 -9.49
N HIS A 112 -5.89 -16.10 -9.02
CA HIS A 112 -5.85 -15.79 -7.58
C HIS A 112 -7.18 -15.25 -7.03
N PHE A 113 -7.81 -14.29 -7.71
CA PHE A 113 -9.00 -13.59 -7.22
C PHE A 113 -10.31 -14.14 -7.77
N GLY A 114 -10.26 -14.99 -8.80
CA GLY A 114 -11.43 -15.39 -9.57
C GLY A 114 -11.89 -14.29 -10.53
N VAL A 115 -12.94 -14.61 -11.28
CA VAL A 115 -13.51 -13.73 -12.30
C VAL A 115 -14.98 -13.51 -12.00
N TRP A 116 -15.40 -12.26 -12.04
CA TRP A 116 -16.82 -11.92 -11.99
C TRP A 116 -17.39 -11.99 -13.41
N GLU A 117 -18.29 -12.94 -13.65
CA GLU A 117 -19.04 -13.06 -14.89
C GLU A 117 -20.37 -12.30 -14.75
N GLY A 118 -20.40 -11.07 -15.24
CA GLY A 118 -21.61 -10.26 -15.23
C GLY A 118 -22.63 -10.78 -16.23
N ARG A 119 -23.92 -10.47 -16.01
CA ARG A 119 -25.00 -10.83 -16.95
C ARG A 119 -24.84 -10.17 -18.32
N HIS A 120 -24.20 -8.98 -18.35
CA HIS A 120 -23.85 -8.23 -19.55
C HIS A 120 -22.45 -7.62 -19.35
N GLY A 121 -21.53 -7.86 -20.29
CA GLY A 121 -20.16 -7.33 -20.27
C GLY A 121 -19.08 -8.41 -20.16
N ASP A 122 -17.83 -8.00 -20.38
CA ASP A 122 -16.69 -8.91 -20.35
C ASP A 122 -16.38 -9.38 -18.92
N PRO A 123 -15.96 -10.65 -18.75
CA PRO A 123 -15.53 -11.18 -17.45
C PRO A 123 -14.42 -10.33 -16.84
N CYS A 124 -14.60 -9.90 -15.59
CA CYS A 124 -13.72 -8.94 -14.94
C CYS A 124 -13.23 -9.49 -13.60
N PRO A 125 -11.91 -9.60 -13.35
CA PRO A 125 -11.42 -10.04 -12.05
C PRO A 125 -11.70 -8.99 -10.97
N LYS A 126 -12.13 -9.45 -9.81
CA LYS A 126 -12.54 -8.61 -8.67
C LYS A 126 -11.86 -9.06 -7.40
N ALA A 127 -11.30 -8.13 -6.64
CA ALA A 127 -10.82 -8.39 -5.29
C ALA A 127 -11.78 -7.78 -4.26
N ARG A 128 -11.91 -8.45 -3.11
CA ARG A 128 -12.61 -7.90 -1.94
C ARG A 128 -11.61 -7.27 -0.99
N ILE A 129 -11.93 -6.08 -0.52
CA ILE A 129 -11.19 -5.40 0.54
C ILE A 129 -12.13 -5.20 1.73
N SER A 130 -11.60 -5.34 2.94
CA SER A 130 -12.33 -5.05 4.17
C SER A 130 -11.45 -4.24 5.10
N GLN A 131 -12.05 -3.22 5.72
CA GLN A 131 -11.41 -2.38 6.70
C GLN A 131 -12.18 -2.47 8.02
N MET A 132 -11.46 -2.68 9.11
CA MET A 132 -12.00 -2.63 10.46
C MET A 132 -11.46 -1.37 11.15
N PHE A 133 -12.33 -0.62 11.82
CA PHE A 133 -11.95 0.59 12.55
C PHE A 133 -12.67 0.67 13.90
N ASP A 134 -12.03 1.34 14.85
CA ASP A 134 -12.57 1.58 16.18
C ASP A 134 -13.55 2.76 16.13
N VAL A 135 -14.82 2.52 16.47
CA VAL A 135 -15.87 3.55 16.38
C VAL A 135 -15.85 4.55 17.54
N LEU A 136 -15.10 4.26 18.62
CA LEU A 136 -14.99 5.14 19.79
C LEU A 136 -13.74 6.02 19.72
N THR A 137 -12.85 5.74 18.77
CA THR A 137 -11.69 6.57 18.47
C THR A 137 -12.14 7.77 17.65
N VAL A 138 -12.38 8.89 18.32
CA VAL A 138 -12.67 10.17 17.67
C VAL A 138 -11.42 10.61 16.93
N VAL A 139 -11.41 10.48 15.61
CA VAL A 139 -10.51 11.24 14.74
C VAL A 139 -11.26 12.52 14.40
N SER A 140 -11.10 13.55 15.23
CA SER A 140 -11.53 14.90 14.88
C SER A 140 -10.66 15.37 13.71
N GLY A 141 -11.26 15.46 12.52
CA GLY A 141 -10.63 15.95 11.30
C GLY A 141 -10.48 17.47 11.26
#